data_AF-A0A183U254-F1
#
_entry.id   AF-A0A183U254-F1
#
_cell.length_a   1.000
_cell.length_b   1.000
_cell.length_c   1.000
_cell.angle_alpha   90.00
_cell.angle_beta   90.00
_cell.angle_gamma   90.00
#
_symmetry.space_group_name_H-M   'P 1'
#
loop_
_entity.id
_entity.type
_entity.pdbx_description
1 polymer ?
#
loop_
_entity_poly.entity_id
_entity_poly.type
_entity_poly.pdbx_seq_one_letter_code
_entity_poly.pdbx_strand_id
1 'polypeptide(L)'
;MRDLVSRIEKRACSVNSRLVAIGSLSNSFVFDDSSDVDVCFFPLLPPDRRSQFNTDLYQNITFKEHFMRMMFKRIVEDDEIGGTYLDMDECLVLHRARVPILVIKYKNGFSVDIQFSNDSYQAIRNTNLIRHYAMADGRFGAVYMWLRTLFRSLGIMRSKEGLFSSYHILCLVAHFLQCTSGALSKPVLPVLTRSHAHLVGQELAIEKVIKMLDEPIQQCTLEDWHSENSMSAGELAIRLIDYYANIDIFRCAISLQKGTLERKSVSFFA
;
A
#
# COMPACT_ATOMS: atom_id res chain seq x y z
N MET A 1 2.18 18.49 2.32
CA MET A 1 2.64 17.10 2.07
C MET A 1 3.17 16.89 0.66
N ARG A 2 2.37 17.07 -0.41
CA ARG A 2 2.85 16.91 -1.80
C ARG A 2 4.05 17.80 -2.14
N ASP A 3 4.06 19.04 -1.63
CA ASP A 3 5.20 19.96 -1.75
C ASP A 3 6.49 19.39 -1.13
N LEU A 4 6.42 18.84 0.09
CA LEU A 4 7.57 18.26 0.77
C LEU A 4 8.15 17.05 0.03
N VAL A 5 7.28 16.15 -0.48
CA VAL A 5 7.72 15.02 -1.31
C VAL A 5 8.42 15.52 -2.57
N SER A 6 7.90 16.57 -3.22
CA SER A 6 8.54 17.16 -4.40
C SER A 6 9.91 17.75 -4.08
N ARG A 7 10.07 18.42 -2.92
CA ARG A 7 11.37 18.94 -2.47
C ARG A 7 12.36 17.82 -2.16
N ILE A 8 11.93 16.78 -1.44
CA ILE A 8 12.75 15.58 -1.18
C ILE A 8 13.16 14.92 -2.49
N GLU A 9 12.24 14.75 -3.45
CA GLU A 9 12.54 14.17 -4.75
C GLU A 9 13.60 15.00 -5.49
N LYS A 10 13.40 16.32 -5.62
CA LYS A 10 14.35 17.22 -6.29
C LYS A 10 15.76 17.14 -5.70
N ARG A 11 15.86 16.94 -4.38
CA ARG A 11 17.14 16.92 -3.67
C ARG A 11 17.81 15.55 -3.67
N ALA A 12 17.04 14.50 -3.42
CA ALA A 12 17.55 13.17 -3.17
C ALA A 12 17.69 12.35 -4.46
N CYS A 13 16.77 12.54 -5.41
CA CYS A 13 16.75 11.83 -6.68
C CYS A 13 17.59 12.54 -7.76
N SER A 14 18.05 11.77 -8.73
CA SER A 14 18.60 12.29 -9.99
C SER A 14 17.50 12.41 -11.05
N VAL A 15 17.83 12.99 -12.21
CA VAL A 15 16.96 12.98 -13.41
C VAL A 15 16.53 11.58 -13.88
N ASN A 16 17.24 10.53 -13.43
CA ASN A 16 16.96 9.14 -13.77
C ASN A 16 16.15 8.41 -12.69
N SER A 17 15.49 9.13 -11.79
CA SER A 17 14.77 8.54 -10.65
C SER A 17 13.71 9.48 -10.11
N ARG A 18 12.66 8.94 -9.49
CA ARG A 18 11.63 9.72 -8.80
C ARG A 18 11.06 9.00 -7.58
N LEU A 19 10.23 9.70 -6.83
CA LEU A 19 9.44 9.17 -5.73
C LEU A 19 7.98 9.01 -6.16
N VAL A 20 7.43 7.83 -5.95
CA VAL A 20 6.03 7.51 -6.24
C VAL A 20 5.27 7.45 -4.92
N ALA A 21 4.26 8.29 -4.74
CA ALA A 21 3.41 8.24 -3.55
C ALA A 21 2.64 6.92 -3.48
N ILE A 22 2.64 6.27 -2.32
CA ILE A 22 1.97 4.99 -2.08
C ILE A 22 1.10 5.09 -0.82
N GLY A 23 0.27 4.08 -0.58
CA GLY A 23 -0.55 4.02 0.64
C GLY A 23 -1.68 5.04 0.69
N SER A 24 -1.90 5.63 1.87
CA SER A 24 -3.05 6.50 2.16
C SER A 24 -3.12 7.72 1.24
N LEU A 25 -1.96 8.31 0.88
CA LEU A 25 -1.88 9.50 0.02
C LEU A 25 -2.41 9.30 -1.40
N SER A 26 -2.35 8.07 -1.92
CA SER A 26 -2.66 7.76 -3.32
C SER A 26 -4.00 7.06 -3.51
N ASN A 27 -4.67 6.67 -2.41
CA ASN A 27 -5.90 5.87 -2.43
C ASN A 27 -7.17 6.65 -2.04
N SER A 28 -7.12 7.99 -1.99
CA SER A 28 -8.19 8.86 -1.43
C SER A 28 -8.55 8.60 0.03
N PHE A 29 -7.80 7.75 0.73
CA PHE A 29 -8.05 7.37 2.12
C PHE A 29 -7.18 8.17 3.12
N VAL A 30 -6.92 9.44 2.81
CA VAL A 30 -6.24 10.38 3.71
C VAL A 30 -7.28 10.90 4.70
N PHE A 31 -7.31 10.34 5.90
CA PHE A 31 -8.40 10.61 6.86
C PHE A 31 -7.96 10.99 8.26
N ASP A 32 -6.67 10.88 8.56
CA ASP A 32 -6.10 11.53 9.74
C ASP A 32 -5.31 12.75 9.24
N ASP A 33 -4.97 13.67 10.14
CA ASP A 33 -3.74 14.47 10.03
C ASP A 33 -2.51 13.55 10.09
N SER A 34 -2.54 12.40 9.40
CA SER A 34 -1.45 11.44 9.36
C SER A 34 -0.29 12.18 8.72
N SER A 35 0.64 12.51 9.58
CA SER A 35 1.88 13.18 9.26
C SER A 35 2.88 12.22 8.61
N ASP A 36 2.48 10.95 8.41
CA ASP A 36 3.27 9.91 7.76
C ASP A 36 2.98 9.87 6.25
N VAL A 37 4.05 9.93 5.45
CA VAL A 37 4.01 9.89 4.00
C VAL A 37 4.85 8.73 3.50
N ASP A 38 4.19 7.73 2.93
CA ASP A 38 4.84 6.61 2.27
C ASP A 38 5.11 6.93 0.80
N VAL A 39 6.35 6.76 0.38
CA VAL A 39 6.77 6.88 -1.02
C VAL A 39 7.66 5.70 -1.41
N CYS A 40 7.64 5.33 -2.69
CA CYS A 40 8.53 4.32 -3.25
C CYS A 40 9.54 4.98 -4.17
N PHE A 41 10.83 4.67 -4.00
CA PHE A 41 11.85 5.04 -4.97
C PHE A 41 11.63 4.28 -6.29
N PHE A 42 11.73 4.98 -7.41
CA PHE A 42 11.53 4.42 -8.74
C PHE A 42 12.58 4.93 -9.73
N PRO A 43 13.44 4.05 -10.29
CA PRO A 43 14.37 4.40 -11.36
C PRO A 43 13.63 4.65 -12.68
N LEU A 44 13.88 5.79 -13.31
CA LEU A 44 13.42 6.16 -14.66
C LEU A 44 14.37 5.60 -15.72
N LEU A 45 14.69 4.31 -15.62
CA LEU A 45 15.56 3.59 -16.54
C LEU A 45 14.73 2.69 -17.47
N PRO A 46 15.25 2.34 -18.67
CA PRO A 46 14.64 1.30 -19.50
C PRO A 46 14.45 -0.02 -18.73
N PRO A 47 13.42 -0.83 -19.06
CA PRO A 47 13.03 -2.00 -18.26
C PRO A 47 14.17 -2.93 -17.85
N ASP A 48 15.04 -3.32 -18.78
CA ASP A 48 16.15 -4.24 -18.51
C ASP A 48 17.15 -3.64 -17.50
N ARG A 49 17.52 -2.37 -17.70
CA ARG A 49 18.45 -1.65 -16.82
C ARG A 49 17.84 -1.39 -15.44
N ARG A 50 16.53 -1.13 -15.39
CA ARG A 50 15.81 -0.97 -14.13
C ARG A 50 15.76 -2.28 -13.35
N SER A 51 15.47 -3.39 -14.03
CA SER A 51 15.44 -4.71 -13.40
C SER A 51 16.81 -5.10 -12.85
N GLN A 52 17.88 -4.82 -13.60
CA GLN A 52 19.25 -4.99 -13.13
C GLN A 52 19.54 -4.12 -11.90
N PHE A 53 19.24 -2.81 -11.96
CA PHE A 53 19.42 -1.89 -10.83
C PHE A 53 18.66 -2.37 -9.59
N ASN A 54 17.41 -2.80 -9.73
CA ASN A 54 16.59 -3.30 -8.63
C ASN A 54 17.16 -4.59 -8.03
N THR A 55 17.66 -5.48 -8.88
CA THR A 55 18.29 -6.73 -8.46
C THR A 55 19.55 -6.44 -7.65
N ASP A 56 20.41 -5.56 -8.16
CA ASP A 56 21.63 -5.12 -7.47
C ASP A 56 21.27 -4.44 -6.14
N LEU A 57 20.32 -3.49 -6.15
CA LEU A 57 19.88 -2.80 -4.95
C LEU A 57 19.29 -3.76 -3.92
N TYR A 58 18.59 -4.82 -4.34
CA TYR A 58 17.96 -5.76 -3.43
C TYR A 58 18.94 -6.81 -2.88
N GLN A 59 19.85 -7.32 -3.71
CA GLN A 59 20.73 -8.45 -3.38
C GLN A 59 22.11 -8.02 -2.85
N ASN A 60 22.66 -6.90 -3.33
CA ASN A 60 23.97 -6.42 -2.90
C ASN A 60 23.82 -5.49 -1.68
N ILE A 61 24.09 -6.03 -0.49
CA ILE A 61 23.90 -5.31 0.77
C ILE A 61 24.78 -4.05 0.88
N THR A 62 26.01 -4.09 0.37
CA THR A 62 26.95 -2.97 0.41
C THR A 62 26.48 -1.85 -0.51
N PHE A 63 26.06 -2.19 -1.73
CA PHE A 63 25.48 -1.22 -2.66
C PHE A 63 24.20 -0.62 -2.10
N LYS A 64 23.30 -1.44 -1.55
CA LYS A 64 22.06 -1.01 -0.90
C LYS A 64 22.31 -0.02 0.23
N GLU A 65 23.18 -0.36 1.17
CA GLU A 65 23.53 0.51 2.29
C GLU A 65 24.12 1.82 1.78
N HIS A 66 25.10 1.75 0.88
CA HIS A 66 25.75 2.95 0.33
C HIS A 66 24.74 3.85 -0.39
N PHE A 67 23.88 3.28 -1.23
CA PHE A 67 22.85 4.00 -1.98
C PHE A 67 21.86 4.70 -1.05
N MET A 68 21.31 3.96 -0.08
CA MET A 68 20.35 4.53 0.89
C MET A 68 20.99 5.61 1.76
N ARG A 69 22.23 5.42 2.22
CA ARG A 69 22.97 6.44 3.00
C ARG A 69 23.29 7.67 2.17
N MET A 70 23.66 7.52 0.90
CA MET A 70 23.86 8.64 -0.02
C MET A 70 22.58 9.46 -0.19
N MET A 71 21.44 8.78 -0.37
CA MET A 71 20.15 9.44 -0.46
C MET A 71 19.78 10.17 0.84
N PHE A 72 19.95 9.52 1.99
CA PHE A 72 19.72 10.11 3.30
C PHE A 72 20.59 11.36 3.53
N LYS A 73 21.89 11.25 3.24
CA LYS A 73 22.85 12.37 3.36
C LYS A 73 22.39 13.58 2.56
N ARG A 74 21.95 13.40 1.31
CA ARG A 74 21.46 14.51 0.46
C ARG A 74 20.25 15.22 1.05
N ILE A 75 19.35 14.48 1.71
CA ILE A 75 18.16 15.03 2.37
C ILE A 75 18.57 15.80 3.63
N VAL A 76 19.43 15.21 4.47
CA VAL A 76 19.87 15.81 5.74
C VAL A 76 20.68 17.10 5.52
N GLU A 77 21.53 17.13 4.50
CA GLU A 77 22.39 18.28 4.16
C GLU A 77 21.64 19.44 3.47
N ASP A 78 20.33 19.32 3.25
CA ASP A 78 19.54 20.39 2.66
C ASP A 78 18.95 21.31 3.74
N ASP A 79 19.14 22.62 3.59
CA ASP A 79 18.74 23.60 4.59
C ASP A 79 17.21 23.85 4.64
N GLU A 80 16.45 23.45 3.61
CA GLU A 80 15.01 23.72 3.51
C GLU A 80 14.14 22.51 3.90
N ILE A 81 14.67 21.30 3.79
CA ILE A 81 13.97 20.05 4.15
C ILE A 81 14.70 19.23 5.22
N GLY A 82 15.99 19.45 5.41
CA GLY A 82 16.86 18.69 6.30
C GLY A 82 17.26 19.45 7.56
N GLY A 83 18.49 19.22 8.00
CA GLY A 83 19.13 19.95 9.09
C GLY A 83 18.29 20.03 10.36
N THR A 84 18.00 21.26 10.81
CA THR A 84 17.37 21.53 12.11
C THR A 84 15.90 21.12 12.19
N TYR A 85 15.24 20.85 11.06
CA TYR A 85 13.85 20.40 11.02
C TYR A 85 13.69 18.92 11.34
N LEU A 86 14.75 18.12 11.15
CA LEU A 86 14.72 16.68 11.36
C LEU A 86 14.93 16.32 12.82
N ASP A 87 14.20 15.30 13.26
CA ASP A 87 14.56 14.54 14.45
C ASP A 87 15.57 13.47 14.03
N MET A 88 16.85 13.78 14.23
CA MET A 88 17.94 12.92 13.76
C MET A 88 18.04 11.60 14.54
N ASP A 89 17.54 11.57 15.78
CA ASP A 89 17.55 10.36 16.61
C ASP A 89 16.47 9.37 16.16
N GLU A 90 15.37 9.87 15.59
CA GLU A 90 14.30 9.04 15.04
C GLU A 90 14.44 8.73 13.54
N CYS A 91 15.37 9.37 12.83
CA CYS A 91 15.68 9.04 11.43
C CYS A 91 16.41 7.70 11.32
N LEU A 92 15.96 6.81 10.43
CA LEU A 92 16.50 5.45 10.32
C LEU A 92 16.78 5.01 8.88
N VAL A 93 17.95 4.42 8.67
CA VAL A 93 18.35 3.76 7.40
C VAL A 93 18.25 2.24 7.56
N LEU A 94 17.05 1.69 7.32
CA LEU A 94 16.74 0.27 7.54
C LEU A 94 17.02 -0.58 6.28
N HIS A 95 18.28 -0.62 5.84
CA HIS A 95 18.71 -1.33 4.63
C HIS A 95 18.62 -2.87 4.73
N ARG A 96 18.59 -3.44 5.94
CA ARG A 96 18.49 -4.90 6.18
C ARG A 96 17.07 -5.42 6.29
N ALA A 97 16.06 -4.54 6.27
CA ALA A 97 14.67 -4.95 6.32
C ALA A 97 14.26 -5.71 5.05
N ARG A 98 13.22 -6.56 5.15
CA ARG A 98 12.65 -7.30 4.01
C ARG A 98 12.28 -6.36 2.86
N VAL A 99 11.68 -5.22 3.20
CA VAL A 99 11.54 -4.07 2.31
C VAL A 99 12.43 -2.99 2.87
N PRO A 100 13.58 -2.69 2.25
CA PRO A 100 14.46 -1.64 2.72
C PRO A 100 13.73 -0.30 2.75
N ILE A 101 13.89 0.43 3.83
CA ILE A 101 13.16 1.68 4.07
C ILE A 101 14.07 2.73 4.69
N LEU A 102 13.91 3.97 4.22
CA LEU A 102 14.52 5.15 4.81
C LEU A 102 13.41 5.94 5.50
N VAL A 103 13.48 6.03 6.83
CA VAL A 103 12.53 6.76 7.67
C VAL A 103 13.11 8.13 7.96
N ILE A 104 12.45 9.19 7.50
CA ILE A 104 12.79 10.58 7.76
C ILE A 104 11.79 11.13 8.77
N LYS A 105 12.22 11.50 9.96
CA LYS A 105 11.36 12.04 11.03
C LYS A 105 11.64 13.53 11.22
N TYR A 106 10.58 14.31 11.34
CA TYR A 106 10.62 15.75 11.56
C TYR A 106 10.17 16.07 12.98
N LYS A 107 10.75 17.12 13.57
CA LYS A 107 10.44 17.55 14.95
C LYS A 107 8.99 17.98 15.17
N ASN A 108 8.27 18.30 14.10
CA ASN A 108 6.84 18.62 14.13
C ASN A 108 5.94 17.36 14.11
N GLY A 109 6.52 16.16 14.22
CA GLY A 109 5.81 14.88 14.19
C GLY A 109 5.57 14.32 12.80
N PHE A 110 6.01 15.00 11.73
CA PHE A 110 5.91 14.50 10.37
C PHE A 110 6.93 13.41 10.07
N SER A 111 6.57 12.46 9.20
CA SER A 111 7.54 11.52 8.68
C SER A 111 7.35 11.14 7.23
N VAL A 112 8.47 10.84 6.59
CA VAL A 112 8.51 10.34 5.22
C VAL A 112 9.23 9.00 5.22
N ASP A 113 8.52 7.98 4.78
CA ASP A 113 9.01 6.62 4.67
C ASP A 113 9.27 6.33 3.19
N ILE A 114 10.56 6.31 2.80
CA ILE A 114 11.00 6.03 1.43
C ILE A 114 11.34 4.54 1.33
N GLN A 115 10.47 3.78 0.65
CA GLN A 115 10.65 2.35 0.41
C GLN A 115 11.47 2.11 -0.87
N PHE A 116 12.36 1.13 -0.81
CA PHE A 116 13.12 0.66 -1.96
C PHE A 116 12.62 -0.74 -2.33
N SER A 117 11.74 -0.79 -3.33
CA SER A 117 11.12 -2.03 -3.76
C SER A 117 12.07 -2.92 -4.56
N ASN A 118 11.81 -4.23 -4.53
CA ASN A 118 12.34 -5.13 -5.56
C ASN A 118 11.61 -4.93 -6.89
N ASP A 119 11.98 -5.70 -7.91
CA ASP A 119 11.47 -5.52 -9.27
C ASP A 119 9.96 -5.75 -9.45
N SER A 120 9.30 -6.36 -8.46
CA SER A 120 7.85 -6.57 -8.50
C SER A 120 7.03 -5.32 -8.15
N TYR A 121 7.63 -4.33 -7.48
CA TYR A 121 6.99 -3.08 -7.07
C TYR A 121 5.63 -3.25 -6.36
N GLN A 122 5.54 -4.24 -5.45
CA GLN A 122 4.28 -4.60 -4.79
C GLN A 122 3.59 -3.43 -4.10
N ALA A 123 4.33 -2.52 -3.46
CA ALA A 123 3.73 -1.37 -2.78
C ALA A 123 2.97 -0.45 -3.74
N ILE A 124 3.53 -0.20 -4.93
CA ILE A 124 2.90 0.60 -5.99
C ILE A 124 1.68 -0.13 -6.55
N ARG A 125 1.81 -1.42 -6.87
CA ARG A 125 0.70 -2.24 -7.42
C ARG A 125 -0.45 -2.39 -6.44
N ASN A 126 -0.16 -2.65 -5.18
CA ASN A 126 -1.17 -2.77 -4.12
C ASN A 126 -1.87 -1.44 -3.88
N THR A 127 -1.14 -0.32 -3.92
CA THR A 127 -1.74 1.02 -3.87
C THR A 127 -2.75 1.17 -5.02
N ASN A 128 -2.34 0.89 -6.26
CA ASN A 128 -3.24 0.97 -7.40
C ASN A 128 -4.47 0.04 -7.29
N LEU A 129 -4.30 -1.17 -6.77
CA LEU A 129 -5.40 -2.10 -6.52
C LEU A 129 -6.42 -1.53 -5.53
N ILE A 130 -5.96 -1.00 -4.39
CA ILE A 130 -6.83 -0.39 -3.38
C ILE A 130 -7.54 0.84 -3.93
N ARG A 131 -6.83 1.68 -4.69
CA ARG A 131 -7.42 2.83 -5.38
C ARG A 131 -8.60 2.41 -6.27
N HIS A 132 -8.45 1.34 -7.06
CA HIS A 132 -9.52 0.85 -7.90
C HIS A 132 -10.68 0.22 -7.11
N TYR A 133 -10.43 -0.40 -5.95
CA TYR A 133 -11.54 -0.81 -5.07
C TYR A 133 -12.32 0.40 -4.52
N ALA A 134 -11.64 1.49 -4.18
CA ALA A 134 -12.28 2.72 -3.73
C ALA A 134 -13.16 3.36 -4.81
N MET A 135 -12.75 3.25 -6.08
CA MET A 135 -13.52 3.70 -7.24
C MET A 135 -14.67 2.75 -7.60
N ALA A 136 -14.55 1.46 -7.30
CA ALA A 136 -15.57 0.47 -7.63
C ALA A 136 -16.86 0.65 -6.80
N ASP A 137 -16.74 0.93 -5.49
CA ASP A 137 -17.91 1.17 -4.63
C ASP A 137 -17.53 1.97 -3.37
N GLY A 138 -18.23 3.09 -3.11
CA GLY A 138 -17.96 3.97 -1.96
C GLY A 138 -18.14 3.29 -0.59
N ARG A 139 -18.92 2.20 -0.51
CA ARG A 139 -19.08 1.43 0.74
C ARG A 139 -17.78 0.77 1.18
N PHE A 140 -16.85 0.48 0.27
CA PHE A 140 -15.53 -0.05 0.62
C PHE A 140 -14.79 0.88 1.59
N GLY A 141 -14.71 2.17 1.24
CA GLY A 141 -14.09 3.18 2.09
C GLY A 141 -14.79 3.34 3.44
N ALA A 142 -16.12 3.36 3.44
CA ALA A 142 -16.92 3.49 4.66
C ALA A 142 -16.70 2.32 5.63
N VAL A 143 -16.77 1.07 5.13
CA VAL A 143 -16.55 -0.14 5.95
C VAL A 143 -15.10 -0.21 6.45
N TYR A 144 -14.13 0.12 5.59
CA TYR A 144 -12.73 0.22 5.99
C TYR A 144 -12.52 1.21 7.14
N MET A 145 -13.11 2.40 7.05
CA MET A 145 -12.96 3.42 8.08
C MET A 145 -13.56 3.00 9.41
N TRP A 146 -14.74 2.38 9.38
CA TRP A 146 -15.35 1.83 10.57
C TRP A 146 -14.47 0.74 11.20
N LEU A 147 -14.00 -0.24 10.41
CA LEU A 147 -13.20 -1.35 10.91
C LEU A 147 -11.83 -0.89 11.42
N ARG A 148 -11.20 0.06 10.74
CA ARG A 148 -9.95 0.69 11.19
C ARG A 148 -10.14 1.39 12.54
N THR A 149 -11.21 2.15 12.71
CA THR A 149 -11.51 2.85 13.97
C THR A 149 -11.72 1.85 15.10
N LEU A 150 -12.46 0.76 14.84
CA LEU A 150 -12.63 -0.34 15.79
C LEU A 150 -11.27 -0.94 16.18
N PHE A 151 -10.42 -1.29 15.20
CA PHE A 151 -9.11 -1.89 15.47
C PHE A 151 -8.19 -0.94 16.25
N ARG A 152 -8.24 0.37 16.00
CA ARG A 152 -7.53 1.37 16.82
C ARG A 152 -8.05 1.39 18.26
N SER A 153 -9.37 1.41 18.45
CA SER A 153 -9.98 1.43 19.79
C SER A 153 -9.66 0.18 20.62
N LEU A 154 -9.49 -0.96 19.95
CA LEU A 154 -9.08 -2.22 20.56
C LEU A 154 -7.55 -2.33 20.77
N GLY A 155 -6.76 -1.36 20.30
CA GLY A 155 -5.30 -1.36 20.46
C GLY A 155 -4.55 -2.37 19.58
N ILE A 156 -5.19 -2.92 18.54
CA ILE A 156 -4.63 -4.00 17.70
C ILE A 156 -4.01 -3.52 16.37
N MET A 157 -3.75 -2.22 16.25
CA MET A 157 -3.08 -1.61 15.08
C MET A 157 -1.62 -1.25 15.36
N ARG A 158 -0.75 -2.27 15.47
CA ARG A 158 0.70 -2.09 15.70
C ARG A 158 1.50 -3.06 14.84
N SER A 159 1.61 -2.76 13.55
CA SER A 159 2.26 -3.68 12.59
C SER A 159 3.72 -3.98 12.90
N LYS A 160 4.45 -3.00 13.46
CA LYS A 160 5.84 -3.19 13.91
C LYS A 160 5.97 -4.21 15.05
N GLU A 161 4.89 -4.43 15.81
CA GLU A 161 4.78 -5.42 16.91
C GLU A 161 4.10 -6.72 16.45
N GLY A 162 3.90 -6.92 15.15
CA GLY A 162 3.26 -8.12 14.59
C GLY A 162 1.73 -8.10 14.59
N LEU A 163 1.10 -6.97 14.92
CA LEU A 163 -0.36 -6.80 14.84
C LEU A 163 -0.80 -6.27 13.46
N PHE A 164 -2.04 -5.81 13.34
CA PHE A 164 -2.59 -5.38 12.06
C PHE A 164 -2.00 -4.03 11.58
N SER A 165 -1.89 -3.90 10.27
CA SER A 165 -1.64 -2.62 9.58
C SER A 165 -2.91 -2.17 8.87
N SER A 166 -2.97 -0.90 8.48
CA SER A 166 -4.08 -0.38 7.64
C SER A 166 -4.28 -1.21 6.37
N TYR A 167 -3.18 -1.69 5.76
CA TYR A 167 -3.26 -2.54 4.56
C TYR A 167 -3.92 -3.90 4.85
N HIS A 168 -3.62 -4.53 6.00
CA HIS A 168 -4.29 -5.77 6.37
C HIS A 168 -5.80 -5.59 6.51
N ILE A 169 -6.25 -4.46 7.09
CA ILE A 169 -7.67 -4.12 7.22
C ILE A 169 -8.29 -3.91 5.83
N LEU A 170 -7.62 -3.19 4.94
CA LEU A 170 -8.07 -3.04 3.54
C LEU A 170 -8.25 -4.40 2.85
N CYS A 171 -7.33 -5.34 3.04
CA CYS A 171 -7.45 -6.70 2.50
C CYS A 171 -8.66 -7.46 3.08
N LEU A 172 -8.89 -7.38 4.40
CA LEU A 172 -10.04 -8.03 5.04
C LEU A 172 -11.37 -7.50 4.49
N VAL A 173 -11.49 -6.18 4.35
CA VAL A 173 -12.69 -5.54 3.82
C VAL A 173 -12.87 -5.87 2.33
N ALA A 174 -11.82 -5.74 1.53
CA ALA A 174 -11.89 -6.04 0.10
C ALA A 174 -12.32 -7.48 -0.15
N HIS A 175 -11.73 -8.44 0.57
CA HIS A 175 -12.09 -9.85 0.46
C HIS A 175 -13.55 -10.10 0.85
N PHE A 176 -14.00 -9.59 2.00
CA PHE A 176 -15.39 -9.76 2.44
C PHE A 176 -16.39 -9.22 1.41
N LEU A 177 -16.12 -8.04 0.85
CA LEU A 177 -16.99 -7.41 -0.14
C LEU A 177 -16.96 -8.08 -1.52
N GLN A 178 -15.95 -8.91 -1.80
CA GLN A 178 -15.88 -9.76 -3.00
C GLN A 178 -16.63 -11.09 -2.82
N CYS A 179 -16.73 -11.58 -1.59
CA CYS A 179 -17.26 -12.90 -1.32
C CYS A 179 -18.76 -13.00 -1.62
N THR A 180 -19.10 -13.98 -2.45
CA THR A 180 -20.49 -14.40 -2.70
C THR A 180 -20.87 -15.67 -1.93
N SER A 181 -19.92 -16.25 -1.20
CA SER A 181 -20.10 -17.50 -0.46
C SER A 181 -20.67 -17.22 0.93
N GLY A 182 -21.99 -17.38 1.08
CA GLY A 182 -22.70 -17.43 2.37
C GLY A 182 -22.86 -16.10 3.13
N ALA A 183 -21.86 -15.22 3.06
CA ALA A 183 -21.83 -13.96 3.82
C ALA A 183 -22.67 -12.85 3.17
N LEU A 184 -22.64 -12.80 1.83
CA LEU A 184 -23.38 -11.85 0.99
C LEU A 184 -24.05 -12.63 -0.13
N SER A 185 -25.30 -12.30 -0.45
CA SER A 185 -26.03 -12.88 -1.60
C SER A 185 -25.53 -12.34 -2.94
N LYS A 186 -24.98 -11.12 -2.94
CA LYS A 186 -24.41 -10.43 -4.11
C LYS A 186 -23.13 -9.69 -3.71
N PRO A 187 -22.07 -9.70 -4.53
CA PRO A 187 -20.83 -9.03 -4.22
C PRO A 187 -20.99 -7.50 -4.29
N VAL A 188 -20.28 -6.79 -3.42
CA VAL A 188 -20.18 -5.32 -3.45
C VAL A 188 -18.98 -4.89 -4.30
N LEU A 189 -17.89 -5.65 -4.26
CA LEU A 189 -16.69 -5.40 -5.05
C LEU A 189 -16.45 -6.51 -6.07
N PRO A 190 -15.89 -6.17 -7.25
CA PRO A 190 -15.46 -7.18 -8.20
C PRO A 190 -14.16 -7.84 -7.73
N VAL A 191 -13.87 -9.02 -8.27
CA VAL A 191 -12.52 -9.57 -8.24
C VAL A 191 -11.68 -8.88 -9.32
N LEU A 192 -11.15 -7.69 -9.01
CA LEU A 192 -10.49 -6.78 -9.96
C LEU A 192 -9.36 -7.44 -10.75
N THR A 193 -8.61 -8.36 -10.13
CA THR A 193 -7.51 -9.07 -10.81
C THR A 193 -7.99 -9.98 -11.94
N ARG A 194 -9.29 -10.30 -11.99
CA ARG A 194 -9.92 -11.08 -13.07
C ARG A 194 -10.73 -10.19 -14.01
N SER A 195 -11.65 -9.39 -13.48
CA SER A 195 -12.53 -8.57 -14.31
C SER A 195 -11.85 -7.34 -14.91
N HIS A 196 -10.84 -6.79 -14.23
CA HIS A 196 -10.15 -5.56 -14.62
C HIS A 196 -8.62 -5.75 -14.61
N ALA A 197 -8.16 -6.89 -15.11
CA ALA A 197 -6.73 -7.21 -15.19
C ALA A 197 -5.92 -6.17 -15.98
N HIS A 198 -6.56 -5.45 -16.91
CA HIS A 198 -5.95 -4.35 -17.65
C HIS A 198 -5.61 -3.12 -16.78
N LEU A 199 -6.20 -3.01 -15.58
CA LEU A 199 -5.93 -1.93 -14.60
C LEU A 199 -5.02 -2.38 -13.46
N VAL A 200 -5.15 -3.64 -13.00
CA VAL A 200 -4.49 -4.11 -11.77
C VAL A 200 -3.67 -5.40 -11.93
N GLY A 201 -3.59 -5.95 -13.13
CA GLY A 201 -2.93 -7.22 -13.40
C GLY A 201 -1.43 -7.19 -13.08
N GLN A 202 -0.90 -8.36 -12.71
CA GLN A 202 0.53 -8.51 -12.41
C GLN A 202 1.41 -8.24 -13.64
N GLU A 203 0.94 -8.64 -14.82
CA GLU A 203 1.61 -8.44 -16.11
C GLU A 203 1.55 -6.98 -16.62
N LEU A 204 0.78 -6.11 -15.95
CA LEU A 204 0.68 -4.71 -16.35
C LEU A 204 2.03 -4.02 -16.12
N ALA A 205 2.55 -3.35 -17.17
CA ALA A 205 3.78 -2.57 -17.09
C ALA A 205 3.71 -1.54 -15.95
N ILE A 206 4.74 -1.50 -15.10
CA ILE A 206 4.72 -0.69 -13.88
C ILE A 206 4.61 0.82 -14.17
N GLU A 207 5.11 1.28 -15.31
CA GLU A 207 4.98 2.65 -15.80
C GLU A 207 3.51 3.04 -16.02
N LYS A 208 2.69 2.10 -16.53
CA LYS A 208 1.25 2.34 -16.70
C LYS A 208 0.57 2.48 -15.35
N VAL A 209 0.95 1.64 -14.37
CA VAL A 209 0.43 1.71 -13.00
C VAL A 209 0.79 3.05 -12.36
N ILE A 210 2.04 3.51 -12.50
CA ILE A 210 2.47 4.81 -11.97
C ILE A 210 1.71 5.95 -12.63
N LYS A 211 1.52 5.91 -13.96
CA LYS A 211 0.71 6.90 -14.67
C LYS A 211 -0.72 6.99 -14.12
N MET A 212 -1.36 5.86 -13.85
CA MET A 212 -2.68 5.83 -13.21
C MET A 212 -2.66 6.44 -11.80
N LEU A 213 -1.59 6.21 -11.02
CA LEU A 213 -1.44 6.80 -9.69
C LEU A 213 -1.20 8.31 -9.72
N ASP A 214 -0.50 8.82 -10.74
CA ASP A 214 -0.25 10.25 -10.94
C ASP A 214 -1.54 11.02 -11.31
N GLU A 215 -2.51 10.34 -11.94
CA GLU A 215 -3.81 10.93 -12.25
C GLU A 215 -4.65 11.12 -10.97
N PRO A 216 -5.51 12.15 -10.88
CA PRO A 216 -6.43 12.29 -9.75
C PRO A 216 -7.47 11.17 -9.74
N ILE A 217 -7.96 10.80 -8.56
CA ILE A 217 -9.06 9.84 -8.43
C ILE A 217 -10.32 10.52 -8.96
N GLN A 218 -10.78 10.08 -10.13
CA GLN A 218 -12.08 10.47 -10.66
C GLN A 218 -13.15 9.78 -9.81
N GLN A 219 -14.17 10.52 -9.36
CA GLN A 219 -15.33 9.97 -8.63
C GLN A 219 -16.25 9.15 -9.55
N CYS A 220 -15.70 8.50 -10.56
CA CYS A 220 -16.44 7.70 -11.51
C CYS A 220 -16.40 6.25 -11.04
N THR A 221 -17.58 5.64 -11.00
CA THR A 221 -17.74 4.19 -10.90
C THR A 221 -16.87 3.54 -11.96
N LEU A 222 -16.07 2.56 -11.53
CA LEU A 222 -15.28 1.72 -12.42
C LEU A 222 -16.13 1.29 -13.63
N GLU A 223 -15.65 1.57 -14.84
CA GLU A 223 -16.36 1.18 -16.07
C GLU A 223 -16.70 -0.31 -16.04
N ASP A 224 -17.89 -0.67 -16.50
CA ASP A 224 -18.39 -2.05 -16.53
C ASP A 224 -18.53 -2.77 -15.16
N TRP A 225 -18.55 -2.03 -14.05
CA TRP A 225 -18.94 -2.57 -12.74
C TRP A 225 -20.09 -1.80 -12.08
N HIS A 226 -21.10 -2.54 -11.66
CA HIS A 226 -22.13 -2.06 -10.75
C HIS A 226 -22.48 -3.15 -9.74
N SER A 227 -22.47 -2.81 -8.46
CA SER A 227 -22.90 -3.73 -7.40
C SER A 227 -24.42 -3.84 -7.38
N GLU A 228 -24.95 -5.03 -7.60
CA GLU A 228 -26.36 -5.34 -7.36
C GLU A 228 -26.73 -5.51 -5.87
N ASN A 229 -25.74 -5.50 -4.97
CA ASN A 229 -25.96 -5.54 -3.52
C ASN A 229 -26.50 -4.19 -3.02
N SER A 230 -27.64 -4.21 -2.31
CA SER A 230 -28.32 -3.02 -1.78
C SER A 230 -28.08 -2.73 -0.30
N MET A 231 -27.22 -3.51 0.38
CA MET A 231 -26.93 -3.32 1.80
C MET A 231 -26.20 -1.99 2.04
N SER A 232 -26.55 -1.33 3.13
CA SER A 232 -25.84 -0.15 3.60
C SER A 232 -24.43 -0.51 4.11
N ALA A 233 -23.53 0.48 4.17
CA ALA A 233 -22.20 0.28 4.75
C ALA A 233 -22.26 -0.19 6.21
N GLY A 234 -23.24 0.25 6.99
CA GLY A 234 -23.44 -0.19 8.38
C GLY A 234 -23.80 -1.67 8.47
N GLU A 235 -24.71 -2.15 7.64
CA GLU A 235 -25.06 -3.58 7.60
C GLU A 235 -23.88 -4.44 7.14
N LEU A 236 -23.14 -3.98 6.14
CA LEU A 236 -21.92 -4.65 5.66
C LEU A 236 -20.86 -4.74 6.77
N ALA A 237 -20.67 -3.67 7.55
CA ALA A 237 -19.73 -3.65 8.67
C ALA A 237 -20.07 -4.69 9.74
N ILE A 238 -21.35 -4.82 10.12
CA ILE A 238 -21.79 -5.83 11.09
C ILE A 238 -21.61 -7.25 10.52
N ARG A 239 -22.01 -7.48 9.26
CA ARG A 239 -21.83 -8.79 8.61
C ARG A 239 -20.37 -9.17 8.42
N LEU A 240 -19.46 -8.20 8.24
CA LEU A 240 -18.03 -8.47 8.17
C LEU A 240 -17.53 -9.11 9.46
N ILE A 241 -17.96 -8.62 10.61
CA ILE A 241 -17.57 -9.19 11.91
C ILE A 241 -18.09 -10.62 12.03
N ASP A 242 -19.38 -10.85 11.74
CA ASP A 242 -19.98 -12.19 11.76
C ASP A 242 -19.26 -13.15 10.81
N TYR A 243 -18.95 -12.69 9.59
CA TYR A 243 -18.21 -13.47 8.61
C TYR A 243 -16.86 -13.96 9.13
N TYR A 244 -16.02 -13.05 9.65
CA TYR A 244 -14.68 -13.42 10.14
C TYR A 244 -14.71 -14.17 11.48
N ALA A 245 -15.75 -13.99 12.30
CA ALA A 245 -15.94 -14.77 13.52
C ALA A 245 -16.20 -16.26 13.24
N ASN A 246 -16.77 -16.58 12.07
CA ASN A 246 -17.15 -17.94 11.67
C ASN A 246 -16.11 -18.62 10.76
N ILE A 247 -14.95 -17.99 10.48
CA ILE A 247 -13.89 -18.58 9.66
C ILE A 247 -12.88 -19.34 10.54
N ASP A 248 -12.56 -20.57 10.16
CA ASP A 248 -11.40 -21.28 10.70
C ASP A 248 -10.11 -20.65 10.16
N ILE A 249 -9.59 -19.65 10.89
CA ILE A 249 -8.37 -18.92 10.52
C ILE A 249 -7.11 -19.79 10.55
N PHE A 250 -7.15 -20.97 11.18
CA PHE A 250 -6.02 -21.89 11.21
C PHE A 250 -5.96 -22.71 9.92
N ARG A 251 -7.12 -23.07 9.35
CA ARG A 251 -7.22 -23.89 8.13
C ARG A 251 -7.43 -23.09 6.86
N CYS A 252 -7.92 -21.85 6.95
CA CYS A 252 -8.28 -21.05 5.80
C CYS A 252 -7.40 -19.80 5.66
N ALA A 253 -7.13 -19.40 4.43
CA ALA A 253 -6.53 -18.13 4.05
C ALA A 253 -7.49 -17.37 3.13
N ILE A 254 -7.50 -16.04 3.19
CA ILE A 254 -8.26 -15.21 2.26
C ILE A 254 -7.51 -15.08 0.93
N SER A 255 -8.25 -15.09 -0.19
CA SER A 255 -7.65 -14.88 -1.51
C SER A 255 -8.36 -13.75 -2.25
N LEU A 256 -7.71 -12.59 -2.34
CA LEU A 256 -8.22 -11.44 -3.10
C LEU A 256 -8.25 -11.71 -4.61
N GLN A 257 -7.40 -12.60 -5.12
CA GLN A 257 -7.35 -12.94 -6.54
C GLN A 257 -8.52 -13.83 -6.98
N LYS A 258 -9.16 -14.51 -6.03
CA LYS A 258 -10.28 -15.41 -6.27
C LYS A 258 -11.58 -14.90 -5.66
N GLY A 259 -11.51 -14.00 -4.68
CA GLY A 259 -12.66 -13.55 -3.89
C GLY A 259 -13.21 -14.64 -2.97
N THR A 260 -12.37 -15.59 -2.56
CA THR A 260 -12.78 -16.79 -1.81
C THR A 260 -11.80 -17.14 -0.69
N LEU A 261 -12.29 -17.93 0.28
CA LEU A 261 -11.44 -18.63 1.24
C LEU A 261 -10.77 -19.83 0.57
N GLU A 262 -9.48 -20.00 0.83
CA GLU A 262 -8.69 -21.13 0.37
C GLU A 262 -8.20 -21.95 1.57
N ARG A 263 -8.20 -23.27 1.45
CA ARG A 263 -7.57 -24.12 2.47
C ARG A 263 -6.07 -23.95 2.40
N LYS A 264 -5.44 -23.71 3.55
CA LYS A 264 -3.98 -23.73 3.69
C LYS A 264 -3.52 -25.16 3.41
N SER A 265 -2.62 -25.31 2.46
CA SER A 265 -1.90 -26.56 2.25
C SER A 265 -1.05 -26.83 3.49
N VAL A 266 -1.29 -27.95 4.16
CA VAL A 266 -0.38 -28.47 5.19
C VAL A 266 0.82 -29.04 4.43
N SER A 267 1.87 -28.25 4.24
CA SER A 267 3.17 -28.82 3.90
C SER A 267 3.67 -29.56 5.15
N PHE A 268 3.44 -30.88 5.18
CA PHE A 268 4.26 -31.75 6.02
C PHE A 268 5.70 -31.59 5.51
N PHE A 269 6.54 -30.95 6.31
CA PHE A 269 7.98 -31.10 6.16
C PHE A 269 8.28 -32.58 6.41
N ALA A 270 8.59 -33.31 5.34
CA ALA A 270 9.29 -34.59 5.38
C ALA A 270 10.79 -34.32 5.19
#